data_AF-A0A6J4UNE0-F1
#
_entry.id   AF-A0A6J4UNE0-F1
#
_cell.length_a   1.000
_cell.length_b   1.000
_cell.length_c   1.000
_cell.angle_alpha   90.00
_cell.angle_beta   90.00
_cell.angle_gamma   90.00
#
_symmetry.space_group_name_H-M   'P 1'
#
loop_
_entity.id
_entity.type
_entity.pdbx_description
1 polymer ?
#
loop_
_entity_poly.entity_id
_entity_poly.type
_entity_poly.pdbx_seq_one_letter_code
_entity_poly.pdbx_strand_id
1 'polypeptide(L)' 'MAHELLGLRADETMMVAAHPDDLRAARAAGLRTAYVPRPLEHGPDAPPGEQGELSAFDLVAIDFVELAQQLGA' A
#
# COMPACT_ATOMS: atom_id res chain seq x y z
N MET A 1 -3.20 -5.53 -16.96
CA MET A 1 -3.15 -5.09 -15.53
C MET A 1 -4.52 -4.58 -15.09
N ALA A 2 -4.85 -4.56 -13.79
CA ALA A 2 -6.19 -4.18 -13.33
C ALA A 2 -6.63 -2.76 -13.76
N HIS A 3 -5.71 -1.78 -13.76
CA HIS A 3 -6.00 -0.40 -14.17
C HIS A 3 -6.45 -0.28 -15.64
N GLU A 4 -5.98 -1.16 -16.53
CA GLU A 4 -6.38 -1.15 -17.95
C GLU A 4 -7.86 -1.54 -18.11
N LEU A 5 -8.33 -2.52 -17.33
CA LEU A 5 -9.74 -2.94 -17.33
C LEU A 5 -10.65 -1.85 -16.73
N LEU A 6 -10.10 -1.02 -15.84
CA LEU A 6 -10.78 0.13 -15.24
C LEU A 6 -10.73 1.38 -16.14
N GLY A 7 -9.98 1.36 -17.25
CA GLY A 7 -9.81 2.50 -18.14
C GLY A 7 -9.02 3.66 -17.53
N LEU A 8 -8.15 3.38 -16.54
CA LEU A 8 -7.34 4.38 -15.83
C LEU A 8 -5.87 4.27 -16.25
N ARG A 9 -5.14 5.40 -16.18
CA ARG A 9 -3.67 5.33 -16.23
C ARG A 9 -3.13 4.66 -14.96
N ALA A 10 -1.93 4.08 -15.06
CA ALA A 10 -1.27 3.49 -13.91
C ALA A 10 -1.09 4.50 -12.76
N ASP A 11 -0.68 5.74 -13.08
CA ASP A 11 -0.45 6.82 -12.12
C ASP A 11 -1.74 7.42 -11.53
N GLU A 12 -2.90 7.10 -12.10
CA GLU A 12 -4.23 7.42 -11.57
C GLU A 12 -4.78 6.33 -10.64
N THR A 13 -4.04 5.23 -10.47
CA THR A 13 -4.43 4.08 -9.65
C THR A 13 -3.48 3.93 -8.47
N MET A 14 -4.02 3.71 -7.27
CA MET A 14 -3.24 3.44 -6.06
C MET A 14 -3.41 1.99 -5.62
N MET A 15 -2.30 1.28 -5.40
CA MET A 15 -2.28 0.03 -4.65
C MET A 15 -2.18 0.35 -3.15
N VAL A 16 -3.06 -0.26 -2.35
CA VAL A 16 -3.03 -0.17 -0.88
C VAL A 16 -2.77 -1.58 -0.35
N ALA A 17 -1.66 -1.79 0.36
CA ALA A 17 -1.29 -3.11 0.85
C ALA A 17 -0.53 -3.06 2.19
N ALA A 18 -0.54 -4.20 2.90
CA ALA A 18 0.22 -4.40 4.13
C ALA A 18 1.60 -5.00 3.88
N HIS A 19 1.89 -5.38 2.63
CA HIS A 19 3.07 -6.12 2.23
C HIS A 19 3.96 -5.23 1.34
N PRO A 20 5.21 -4.95 1.74
CA PRO A 20 6.13 -4.12 0.95
C PRO A 20 6.41 -4.66 -0.45
N ASP A 21 6.44 -5.98 -0.63
CA ASP A 21 6.69 -6.62 -1.93
C ASP A 21 5.63 -6.28 -2.97
N ASP A 22 4.36 -6.29 -2.57
CA ASP A 22 3.24 -5.91 -3.43
C ASP A 22 3.37 -4.44 -3.85
N LEU A 23 3.76 -3.56 -2.93
CA LEU A 23 3.94 -2.14 -3.19
C LEU A 23 5.17 -1.87 -4.06
N ARG A 24 6.28 -2.59 -3.86
CA ARG A 24 7.45 -2.52 -4.74
C ARG A 24 7.08 -2.92 -6.17
N ALA A 25 6.33 -4.00 -6.35
CA ALA A 25 5.85 -4.44 -7.65
C ALA A 25 4.87 -3.43 -8.29
N ALA A 26 3.93 -2.89 -7.50
CA ALA A 26 2.99 -1.87 -7.96
C ALA A 26 3.70 -0.60 -8.43
N ARG A 27 4.68 -0.11 -7.67
CA ARG A 27 5.52 1.03 -8.03
C ARG A 27 6.30 0.78 -9.32
N ALA A 28 6.91 -0.40 -9.46
CA ALA A 28 7.62 -0.79 -10.69
C ALA A 28 6.69 -0.86 -11.91
N ALA A 29 5.40 -1.13 -11.70
CA ALA A 29 4.35 -1.09 -12.72
C ALA A 29 3.73 0.32 -12.93
N GLY A 30 4.22 1.35 -12.24
CA GLY A 30 3.79 2.74 -12.40
C GLY A 30 2.54 3.14 -11.58
N LEU A 31 2.10 2.30 -10.64
CA LEU A 31 1.00 2.64 -9.74
C LEU A 31 1.48 3.52 -8.58
N ARG A 32 0.56 4.31 -8.02
CA ARG A 32 0.73 4.93 -6.71
C ARG A 32 0.65 3.87 -5.61
N THR A 33 1.21 4.14 -4.44
CA THR A 33 1.38 3.16 -3.35
C THR A 33 1.00 3.74 -2.00
N ALA A 34 0.22 2.99 -1.21
CA ALA A 34 -0.03 3.26 0.20
C ALA A 34 0.20 2.02 1.05
N TYR A 35 1.04 2.16 2.07
CA TYR A 35 1.28 1.11 3.06
C TYR A 35 0.34 1.25 4.25
N VAL A 36 -0.34 0.16 4.61
CA VAL A 36 -1.19 0.07 5.80
C VAL A 36 -0.83 -1.18 6.59
N PRO A 37 -0.13 -1.07 7.74
CA PRO A 37 0.37 -2.22 8.47
C PRO A 37 -0.78 -3.07 9.03
N ARG A 38 -0.57 -4.38 9.03
CA ARG A 38 -1.44 -5.35 9.70
C ARG A 38 -0.61 -6.13 10.72
N PRO A 39 -0.29 -5.54 11.89
CA PRO A 39 0.66 -6.12 12.85
C PRO A 39 0.23 -7.48 13.40
N LEU A 40 -1.07 -7.80 13.33
CA LEU A 40 -1.64 -9.07 13.78
C LEU A 40 -2.06 -9.99 12.63
N GLU A 41 -1.64 -9.72 11.39
CA GLU A 41 -1.97 -10.57 10.24
C GLU A 41 -1.62 -12.04 10.46
N HIS A 42 -0.45 -12.28 11.06
CA HIS A 42 0.06 -13.62 11.34
C HIS A 42 -0.17 -14.07 12.80
N GLY A 43 -0.96 -13.30 13.56
CA GLY A 43 -1.22 -13.54 14.98
C GLY A 43 -0.24 -12.80 15.93
N PRO A 44 -0.53 -12.79 17.24
CA PRO A 44 0.22 -12.00 18.23
C PRO A 44 1.63 -12.53 18.50
N ASP A 45 1.89 -13.80 18.24
CA ASP A 45 3.18 -14.45 18.48
C ASP A 45 4.07 -14.49 17.23
N ALA A 46 3.58 -13.97 16.10
CA ALA A 46 4.37 -13.89 14.88
C ALA A 46 5.47 -12.83 15.01
N PRO A 47 6.64 -13.05 14.39
CA PRO A 47 7.63 -11.98 14.28
C PRO A 47 7.02 -10.77 13.56
N PRO A 48 7.49 -9.55 13.86
CA PRO A 48 7.09 -8.36 13.10
C PRO A 48 7.28 -8.61 11.60
N GLY A 49 6.22 -8.35 10.83
CA GLY A 49 6.27 -8.46 9.37
C GLY A 49 7.32 -7.52 8.78
N GLU A 50 7.82 -7.85 7.59
CA GLU A 50 8.72 -6.98 6.85
C GLU A 50 8.03 -5.63 6.59
N GLN A 51 8.63 -4.54 7.05
CA GLN A 51 8.16 -3.18 6.79
C GLN A 51 8.91 -2.54 5.60
N GLY A 52 10.12 -3.03 5.30
CA GLY A 52 10.99 -2.46 4.26
C GLY A 52 11.34 -0.99 4.51
N GLU A 53 11.79 -0.31 3.47
CA GLU A 53 12.02 1.13 3.50
C GLU A 53 10.70 1.87 3.25
N LEU A 54 9.97 2.19 4.33
CA LEU A 54 8.65 2.82 4.26
C LEU A 54 8.64 4.17 3.49
N SER A 55 9.78 4.88 3.44
CA SER A 55 9.95 6.10 2.63
C SER A 55 9.85 5.87 1.11
N ALA A 56 9.84 4.61 0.65
CA ALA A 56 9.65 4.27 -0.75
C ALA A 56 8.18 4.30 -1.20
N PHE A 57 7.21 4.51 -0.30
CA PHE A 57 5.78 4.53 -0.63
C PHE A 57 5.21 5.95 -0.61
N ASP A 58 4.17 6.22 -1.39
CA ASP A 58 3.61 7.58 -1.49
C ASP A 58 2.90 7.99 -0.20
N LEU A 59 2.20 7.04 0.44
CA LEU A 59 1.53 7.23 1.72
C LEU A 59 1.83 6.06 2.68
N VAL A 60 1.88 6.39 3.96
CA VAL A 60 1.95 5.42 5.07
C VAL A 60 0.88 5.84 6.07
N ALA A 61 -0.01 4.92 6.41
CA ALA A 61 -1.10 5.16 7.35
C ALA A 61 -1.25 3.96 8.27
N ILE A 62 -1.56 4.16 9.54
CA ILE A 62 -1.69 3.09 10.54
C ILE A 62 -2.96 2.26 10.34
N ASP A 63 -3.97 2.84 9.69
CA ASP A 63 -5.23 2.20 9.34
C ASP A 63 -5.90 2.90 8.13
N PHE A 64 -7.10 2.44 7.77
CA PHE A 64 -7.85 3.03 6.65
C PHE A 64 -8.53 4.36 6.99
N VAL A 65 -8.74 4.68 8.26
CA VAL A 65 -9.31 5.97 8.66
C VAL A 65 -8.27 7.05 8.47
N GLU A 66 -7.03 6.82 8.90
CA GLU A 66 -5.93 7.74 8.66
C GLU A 66 -5.62 7.85 7.15
N LEU A 67 -5.62 6.73 6.41
CA LEU A 67 -5.44 6.79 4.95
C LEU A 67 -6.50 7.67 4.28
N ALA A 68 -7.76 7.53 4.67
CA ALA A 68 -8.85 8.36 4.15
C ALA A 68 -8.64 9.85 4.46
N GLN A 69 -8.18 10.18 5.68
CA GLN A 69 -7.83 11.56 6.06
C GLN A 69 -6.69 12.12 5.21
N GLN A 70 -5.63 11.33 4.97
CA GLN A 70 -4.52 11.75 4.10
C GLN A 70 -4.95 11.95 2.63
N LEU A 71 -5.99 11.24 2.18
CA LEU A 71 -6.60 11.39 0.86
C LEU A 71 -7.65 12.52 0.79
N GLY A 72 -7.97 13.17 1.92
CA GLY A 72 -8.89 14.31 1.99
C GLY A 72 -10.38 13.94 2.00
N ALA A 73 -10.73 12.75 2.50
CA ALA A 73 -12.12 12.31 2.70
C ALA A 73 -12.79 12.95 3.92
#